data_AF-A0A2N3EPV6-F1
#
_entry.id   AF-A0A2N3EPV6-F1
#
_cell.length_a   1.000
_cell.length_b   1.000
_cell.length_c   1.000
_cell.angle_alpha   90.00
_cell.angle_beta   90.00
_cell.angle_gamma   90.00
#
_symmetry.space_group_name_H-M   'P 1'
#
loop_
_entity.id
_entity.type
_entity.pdbx_description
1 polymer ?
#
loop_
_entity_poly.entity_id
_entity_poly.type
_entity_poly.pdbx_seq_one_letter_code
_entity_poly.pdbx_strand_id
1 'polypeptide(L)'
;MKRFTVVTGHYGCGKTNLSVNLALDLAARDGAATLVDLDIVNPYFRSSDYAVEIAAHGVNVISPTFAGTTLDTPSLSGAVAGAFEVDHPVIFDVGGDDAGATALGRYAEEITAIDHDLLYVVNAYRNLTTTPQEAAEVLREIESVCGLKATGVVNNSHLRDETTADTILAALPYGHECAALLGIPLVCTTVPKYLADAFSDTPGEASFVEKAYPVLIHVRTPWEDHP
;
A
#
# COMPACT_ATOMS: atom_id res chain seq x y z
N MET A 1 0.86 -13.27 -3.03
CA MET A 1 -0.18 -12.31 -2.64
C MET A 1 -1.51 -13.02 -2.71
N LYS A 2 -2.26 -12.99 -1.61
CA LYS A 2 -3.57 -13.62 -1.46
C LYS A 2 -4.67 -12.79 -2.12
N ARG A 3 -5.87 -13.36 -2.20
CA ARG A 3 -7.04 -12.67 -2.78
C ARG A 3 -7.33 -11.36 -2.05
N PHE A 4 -7.26 -11.38 -0.73
CA PHE A 4 -7.53 -10.20 0.10
C PHE A 4 -6.21 -9.65 0.64
N THR A 5 -5.90 -8.40 0.33
CA THR A 5 -4.65 -7.75 0.74
C THR A 5 -4.95 -6.41 1.38
N VAL A 6 -4.46 -6.19 2.59
CA VAL A 6 -4.50 -4.90 3.28
C VAL A 6 -3.13 -4.25 3.15
N VAL A 7 -3.09 -2.97 2.78
CA VAL A 7 -1.87 -2.18 2.69
C VAL A 7 -1.91 -1.12 3.78
N THR A 8 -0.97 -1.18 4.72
CA THR A 8 -0.86 -0.24 5.85
C THR A 8 0.58 0.22 6.06
N GLY A 9 0.79 1.21 6.94
CA GLY A 9 2.09 1.84 7.15
C GLY A 9 1.99 3.33 7.44
N HIS A 10 3.10 3.94 7.83
CA HIS A 10 3.13 5.35 8.23
C HIS A 10 2.72 6.32 7.10
N TYR A 11 2.36 7.55 7.47
CA TYR A 11 2.05 8.59 6.50
C TYR A 11 3.22 8.83 5.51
N GLY A 12 2.88 8.98 4.23
CA GLY A 12 3.86 9.29 3.18
C GLY A 12 4.73 8.11 2.71
N CYS A 13 4.65 6.91 3.30
CA CYS A 13 5.46 5.77 2.84
C CYS A 13 5.03 5.18 1.48
N GLY A 14 4.04 5.78 0.81
CA GLY A 14 3.64 5.45 -0.57
C GLY A 14 2.59 4.33 -0.71
N LYS A 15 1.84 4.04 0.36
CA LYS A 15 0.75 3.04 0.40
C LYS A 15 -0.20 3.14 -0.79
N THR A 16 -0.85 4.29 -1.00
CA THR A 16 -1.84 4.46 -2.07
C THR A 16 -1.26 4.15 -3.45
N ASN A 17 -0.06 4.65 -3.75
CA ASN A 17 0.58 4.35 -5.04
C ASN A 17 0.86 2.85 -5.19
N LEU A 18 1.32 2.19 -4.14
CA LEU A 18 1.50 0.74 -4.13
C LEU A 18 0.17 0.00 -4.32
N SER A 19 -0.88 0.38 -3.57
CA SER A 19 -2.23 -0.19 -3.64
C SER A 19 -2.80 -0.12 -5.07
N VAL A 20 -2.59 1.01 -5.75
CA VAL A 20 -3.00 1.19 -7.16
C VAL A 20 -2.21 0.27 -8.10
N ASN A 21 -0.88 0.20 -7.97
CA ASN A 21 -0.06 -0.72 -8.80
C ASN A 21 -0.49 -2.18 -8.60
N LEU A 22 -0.67 -2.61 -7.34
CA LEU A 22 -1.12 -3.96 -7.02
C LEU A 22 -2.49 -4.26 -7.64
N ALA A 23 -3.44 -3.33 -7.54
CA ALA A 23 -4.77 -3.50 -8.12
C ALA A 23 -4.75 -3.60 -9.65
N LEU A 24 -3.97 -2.76 -10.32
CA LEU A 24 -3.81 -2.78 -11.77
C LEU A 24 -3.14 -4.08 -12.25
N ASP A 25 -2.07 -4.51 -11.59
CA ASP A 25 -1.39 -5.77 -11.93
C ASP A 25 -2.28 -6.99 -11.71
N LEU A 26 -3.07 -6.99 -10.63
CA LEU A 26 -4.04 -8.04 -10.35
C LEU A 26 -5.17 -8.06 -11.37
N ALA A 27 -5.73 -6.90 -11.75
CA ALA A 27 -6.76 -6.83 -12.78
C ALA A 27 -6.23 -7.25 -14.15
N ALA A 28 -4.99 -6.88 -14.50
CA ALA A 28 -4.35 -7.33 -15.73
C ALA A 28 -4.14 -8.86 -15.77
N ARG A 29 -3.85 -9.48 -14.62
CA ARG A 29 -3.64 -10.93 -14.50
C ARG A 29 -4.94 -11.73 -14.42
N ASP A 30 -5.87 -11.27 -13.60
CA ASP A 30 -7.06 -12.03 -13.16
C ASP A 30 -8.36 -11.52 -13.81
N GLY A 31 -8.28 -10.44 -14.61
CA GLY A 31 -9.38 -9.84 -15.35
C GLY A 31 -10.18 -8.80 -14.57
N ALA A 32 -10.10 -8.81 -13.24
CA ALA A 32 -10.74 -7.83 -12.37
C ALA A 32 -10.01 -7.71 -11.03
N ALA A 33 -10.12 -6.54 -10.40
CA ALA A 33 -9.75 -6.35 -8.99
C ALA A 33 -10.67 -5.30 -8.35
N THR A 34 -10.76 -5.29 -7.02
CA THR A 34 -11.38 -4.20 -6.26
C THR A 34 -10.33 -3.48 -5.42
N LEU A 35 -10.34 -2.15 -5.45
CA LEU A 35 -9.54 -1.30 -4.58
C LEU A 35 -10.48 -0.54 -3.63
N VAL A 36 -10.33 -0.77 -2.34
CA VAL A 36 -11.09 -0.10 -1.28
C VAL A 36 -10.23 0.99 -0.68
N ASP A 37 -10.64 2.25 -0.88
CA ASP A 37 -10.01 3.43 -0.31
C ASP A 37 -10.62 3.70 1.09
N LEU A 38 -9.87 3.33 2.15
CA LEU A 38 -10.28 3.59 3.53
C LEU A 38 -9.67 4.88 4.10
N ASP A 39 -8.84 5.62 3.34
CA ASP A 39 -8.26 6.88 3.81
C ASP A 39 -9.28 8.03 3.71
N ILE A 40 -10.11 8.12 4.75
CA ILE A 40 -11.13 9.17 4.88
C ILE A 40 -10.54 10.51 5.36
N VAL A 41 -9.29 10.52 5.83
CA VAL A 41 -8.67 11.70 6.46
C VAL A 41 -7.85 12.50 5.46
N ASN A 42 -7.07 11.84 4.61
CA ASN A 42 -6.16 12.52 3.71
C ASN A 42 -6.93 13.16 2.54
N PRO A 43 -6.95 14.51 2.40
CA PRO A 43 -7.64 15.16 1.31
C PRO A 43 -6.87 15.09 -0.03
N TYR A 44 -5.63 14.59 -0.02
CA TYR A 44 -4.74 14.53 -1.17
C TYR A 44 -4.20 13.12 -1.38
N PHE A 45 -3.84 12.76 -2.61
CA PHE A 45 -3.20 11.47 -2.92
C PHE A 45 -4.10 10.26 -2.62
N ARG A 46 -5.40 10.37 -2.87
CA ARG A 46 -6.32 9.25 -2.66
C ARG A 46 -6.43 8.41 -3.92
N SER A 47 -6.60 7.10 -3.76
CA SER A 47 -6.82 6.21 -4.89
C SER A 47 -8.12 6.54 -5.62
N SER A 48 -9.11 7.08 -4.89
CA SER A 48 -10.37 7.59 -5.43
C SER A 48 -10.24 8.76 -6.41
N ASP A 49 -9.18 9.58 -6.31
CA ASP A 49 -8.94 10.68 -7.27
C ASP A 49 -8.65 10.13 -8.69
N TYR A 50 -8.22 8.87 -8.79
CA TYR A 50 -7.85 8.19 -10.03
C TYR A 50 -8.87 7.11 -10.44
N ALA A 51 -10.04 7.07 -9.79
CA ALA A 51 -11.00 5.98 -9.96
C ALA A 51 -11.44 5.75 -11.41
N VAL A 52 -11.60 6.82 -12.21
CA VAL A 52 -12.00 6.71 -13.62
C VAL A 52 -10.90 6.05 -14.47
N GLU A 53 -9.64 6.45 -14.28
CA GLU A 53 -8.49 5.89 -15.01
C GLU A 53 -8.25 4.43 -14.60
N ILE A 54 -8.34 4.15 -13.30
CA ILE A 54 -8.15 2.82 -12.73
C ILE A 54 -9.28 1.88 -13.17
N ALA A 55 -10.54 2.34 -13.21
CA ALA A 55 -11.68 1.56 -13.68
C ALA A 55 -11.61 1.19 -15.16
N ALA A 56 -10.99 2.01 -16.00
CA ALA A 56 -10.75 1.67 -17.41
C ALA A 56 -9.86 0.43 -17.58
N HIS A 57 -9.13 0.02 -16.54
CA HIS A 57 -8.25 -1.14 -16.52
C HIS A 57 -8.83 -2.34 -15.74
N GLY A 58 -10.15 -2.36 -15.50
CA GLY A 58 -10.83 -3.48 -14.86
C GLY A 58 -10.76 -3.48 -13.33
N VAL A 59 -10.41 -2.36 -12.71
CA VAL A 59 -10.36 -2.21 -11.26
C VAL A 59 -11.58 -1.44 -10.75
N ASN A 60 -12.42 -2.07 -9.94
CA ASN A 60 -13.53 -1.41 -9.27
C ASN A 60 -13.04 -0.65 -8.03
N VAL A 61 -13.27 0.66 -7.96
CA VAL A 61 -12.85 1.47 -6.80
C VAL A 61 -14.05 1.71 -5.87
N ILE A 62 -13.90 1.31 -4.61
CA ILE A 62 -14.85 1.60 -3.54
C ILE A 62 -14.24 2.72 -2.70
N SER A 63 -14.89 3.87 -2.67
CA SER A 63 -14.43 5.02 -1.90
C SER A 63 -15.58 5.76 -1.23
N PRO A 64 -15.32 6.56 -0.19
CA PRO A 64 -16.32 7.42 0.40
C PRO A 64 -16.83 8.43 -0.65
N THR A 65 -18.14 8.52 -0.83
CA THR A 65 -18.73 9.56 -1.68
C THR A 65 -18.79 10.87 -0.90
N PHE A 66 -17.94 11.84 -1.24
CA PHE A 66 -18.00 13.21 -0.70
C PHE A 66 -19.08 14.02 -1.44
N ALA A 67 -20.32 13.54 -1.48
CA ALA A 67 -21.44 14.27 -2.04
C ALA A 67 -22.01 15.26 -1.02
N GLY A 68 -21.23 16.30 -0.67
CA GLY A 68 -21.71 17.59 -0.13
C GLY A 68 -22.42 17.63 1.22
N THR A 69 -22.76 16.51 1.87
CA THR A 69 -23.42 16.48 3.18
C THR A 69 -22.98 15.24 3.93
N THR A 70 -22.58 15.41 5.20
CA THR A 70 -22.35 14.39 6.24
C THR A 70 -21.90 13.01 5.72
N LEU A 71 -20.60 12.69 5.85
CA LEU A 71 -20.00 11.35 5.66
C LEU A 71 -21.07 10.25 5.61
N ASP A 72 -21.41 9.78 4.40
CA ASP A 72 -22.47 8.80 4.19
C ASP A 72 -21.92 7.41 4.55
N THR A 73 -21.60 7.27 5.84
CA THR A 73 -20.94 6.13 6.48
C THR A 73 -21.69 4.82 6.20
N PRO A 74 -23.04 4.77 6.14
CA PRO A 74 -23.77 3.54 5.83
C PRO A 74 -23.53 3.02 4.40
N SER A 75 -23.42 3.90 3.40
CA SER A 75 -23.27 3.48 2.00
C SER A 75 -21.89 2.89 1.72
N LEU A 76 -20.83 3.51 2.27
CA LEU A 76 -19.47 2.96 2.24
C LEU A 76 -19.42 1.59 2.93
N SER A 77 -20.07 1.45 4.08
CA SER A 77 -20.11 0.19 4.83
C SER A 77 -20.73 -0.95 4.00
N GLY A 78 -21.82 -0.67 3.27
CA GLY A 78 -22.47 -1.66 2.41
C GLY A 78 -21.61 -2.06 1.20
N ALA A 79 -20.94 -1.09 0.58
CA ALA A 79 -20.04 -1.37 -0.54
C ALA A 79 -18.83 -2.21 -0.09
N VAL A 80 -18.23 -1.86 1.05
CA VAL A 80 -17.11 -2.62 1.64
C VAL A 80 -17.53 -4.03 2.02
N ALA A 81 -18.72 -4.22 2.60
CA ALA A 81 -19.26 -5.56 2.87
C ALA A 81 -19.35 -6.41 1.59
N GLY A 82 -19.84 -5.82 0.48
CA GLY A 82 -19.87 -6.50 -0.82
C GLY A 82 -18.49 -6.91 -1.34
N ALA A 83 -17.42 -6.19 -0.97
CA ALA A 83 -16.06 -6.53 -1.36
C ALA A 83 -15.54 -7.82 -0.71
N PHE A 84 -16.09 -8.27 0.42
CA PHE A 84 -15.69 -9.55 1.03
C PHE A 84 -16.19 -10.76 0.24
N GLU A 85 -17.33 -10.61 -0.45
CA GLU A 85 -18.07 -11.67 -1.14
C GLU A 85 -17.61 -11.93 -2.60
N VAL A 86 -16.73 -11.10 -3.15
CA VAL A 86 -16.27 -11.23 -4.54
C VAL A 86 -15.18 -12.29 -4.71
N ASP A 87 -15.18 -13.00 -5.85
CA ASP A 87 -14.22 -14.06 -6.14
C ASP A 87 -12.89 -13.57 -6.77
N HIS A 88 -12.76 -12.27 -7.01
CA HIS A 88 -11.53 -11.65 -7.55
C HIS A 88 -10.70 -10.97 -6.44
N PRO A 89 -9.47 -10.54 -6.75
CA PRO A 89 -8.63 -9.83 -5.79
C PRO A 89 -9.26 -8.55 -5.23
N VAL A 90 -8.96 -8.26 -3.97
CA VAL A 90 -9.41 -7.10 -3.20
C VAL A 90 -8.24 -6.50 -2.43
N ILE A 91 -8.01 -5.20 -2.61
CA ILE A 91 -6.96 -4.44 -1.94
C ILE A 91 -7.60 -3.38 -1.06
N PHE A 92 -7.23 -3.32 0.22
CA PHE A 92 -7.61 -2.25 1.14
C PHE A 92 -6.45 -1.28 1.28
N ASP A 93 -6.62 -0.04 0.82
CA ASP A 93 -5.69 1.06 1.03
C ASP A 93 -6.06 1.78 2.33
N VAL A 94 -5.21 1.67 3.34
CA VAL A 94 -5.49 2.18 4.69
C VAL A 94 -4.74 3.48 4.93
N GLY A 95 -5.40 4.45 5.56
CA GLY A 95 -4.78 5.70 6.00
C GLY A 95 -3.57 5.47 6.92
N GLY A 96 -2.60 6.39 6.88
CA GLY A 96 -1.33 6.24 7.59
C GLY A 96 -1.29 6.76 9.03
N ASP A 97 -2.45 7.09 9.60
CA ASP A 97 -2.63 7.70 10.92
C ASP A 97 -3.53 6.84 11.83
N ASP A 98 -3.73 7.30 13.07
CA ASP A 98 -4.57 6.61 14.05
C ASP A 98 -6.01 6.40 13.57
N ALA A 99 -6.52 7.35 12.77
CA ALA A 99 -7.85 7.26 12.18
C ALA A 99 -7.92 6.14 11.13
N GLY A 100 -6.90 6.01 10.28
CA GLY A 100 -6.75 4.89 9.33
C GLY A 100 -6.69 3.54 10.04
N ALA A 101 -5.88 3.42 11.10
CA ALA A 101 -5.81 2.20 11.90
C ALA A 101 -7.16 1.86 12.57
N THR A 102 -7.86 2.86 13.09
CA THR A 102 -9.20 2.70 13.68
C THR A 102 -10.23 2.27 12.63
N ALA A 103 -10.20 2.88 11.44
CA ALA A 103 -11.08 2.54 10.33
C ALA A 103 -10.86 1.11 9.84
N LEU A 104 -9.60 0.64 9.79
CA LEU A 104 -9.27 -0.75 9.50
C LEU A 104 -9.81 -1.70 10.58
N GLY A 105 -9.68 -1.32 11.86
CA GLY A 105 -10.13 -2.14 12.99
C GLY A 105 -11.62 -2.48 12.98
N ARG A 106 -12.44 -1.65 12.30
CA ARG A 106 -13.86 -1.93 12.07
C ARG A 106 -14.10 -3.25 11.33
N TYR A 107 -13.21 -3.62 10.42
CA TYR A 107 -13.36 -4.79 9.54
C TYR A 107 -12.49 -5.96 10.00
N ALA A 108 -11.93 -5.91 11.22
CA ALA A 108 -10.95 -6.88 11.68
C ALA A 108 -11.53 -8.30 11.81
N GLU A 109 -12.79 -8.44 12.22
CA GLU A 109 -13.46 -9.75 12.32
C GLU A 109 -13.61 -10.39 10.93
N GLU A 110 -14.12 -9.63 9.96
CA GLU A 110 -14.34 -10.10 8.59
C GLU A 110 -13.01 -10.45 7.90
N ILE A 111 -11.97 -9.62 8.08
CA ILE A 111 -10.63 -9.87 7.53
C ILE A 111 -10.01 -11.11 8.18
N THR A 112 -10.12 -11.27 9.50
CA THR A 112 -9.57 -12.45 10.21
C THR A 112 -10.28 -13.75 9.83
N ALA A 113 -11.55 -13.69 9.45
CA ALA A 113 -12.33 -14.85 9.02
C ALA A 113 -11.91 -15.39 7.64
N ILE A 114 -11.08 -14.66 6.88
CA ILE A 114 -10.61 -15.06 5.56
C ILE A 114 -9.08 -15.11 5.48
N ASP A 115 -8.59 -15.85 4.48
CA ASP A 115 -7.16 -15.84 4.17
C ASP A 115 -6.75 -14.50 3.55
N HIS A 116 -5.93 -13.73 4.28
CA HIS A 116 -5.54 -12.38 3.90
C HIS A 116 -4.02 -12.15 4.04
N ASP A 117 -3.51 -11.17 3.29
CA ASP A 117 -2.22 -10.55 3.52
C ASP A 117 -2.42 -9.18 4.17
N LEU A 118 -1.59 -8.83 5.14
CA LEU A 118 -1.51 -7.48 5.69
C LEU A 118 -0.07 -7.00 5.51
N LEU A 119 0.12 -6.17 4.49
CA LEU A 119 1.40 -5.65 4.04
C LEU A 119 1.72 -4.35 4.78
N TYR A 120 2.79 -4.37 5.56
CA TYR A 120 3.34 -3.18 6.21
C TYR A 120 4.37 -2.51 5.30
N VAL A 121 4.04 -1.31 4.82
CA VAL A 121 4.86 -0.54 3.88
C VAL A 121 5.79 0.40 4.65
N VAL A 122 7.09 0.26 4.41
CA VAL A 122 8.14 1.06 5.05
C VAL A 122 8.87 1.92 4.03
N ASN A 123 9.37 3.08 4.46
CA ASN A 123 10.20 3.95 3.63
C ASN A 123 11.26 4.62 4.53
N ALA A 124 12.53 4.26 4.34
CA ALA A 124 13.67 4.75 5.13
C ALA A 124 13.85 6.28 5.07
N TYR A 125 13.29 6.93 4.06
CA TYR A 125 13.41 8.36 3.81
C TYR A 125 12.25 9.17 4.38
N ARG A 126 11.39 8.56 5.20
CA ARG A 126 10.31 9.26 5.89
C ARG A 126 10.71 9.58 7.32
N ASN A 127 10.46 10.83 7.70
CA ASN A 127 10.57 11.27 9.09
C ASN A 127 9.75 10.33 9.99
N LEU A 128 10.20 10.18 11.24
CA LEU A 128 9.56 9.33 12.27
C LEU A 128 9.64 7.82 12.03
N THR A 129 10.16 7.36 10.88
CA THR A 129 10.41 5.94 10.58
C THR A 129 11.78 5.74 9.93
N THR A 130 12.74 6.61 10.28
CA THR A 130 14.08 6.64 9.68
C THR A 130 14.94 5.44 10.06
N THR A 131 14.60 4.77 11.16
CA THR A 131 15.26 3.54 11.61
C THR A 131 14.30 2.34 11.59
N PRO A 132 14.81 1.10 11.44
CA PRO A 132 13.98 -0.10 11.50
C PRO A 132 13.24 -0.27 12.83
N GLN A 133 13.82 0.21 13.93
CA GLN A 133 13.23 0.15 15.26
C GLN A 133 12.01 1.07 15.37
N GLU A 134 12.13 2.32 14.87
CA GLU A 134 11.00 3.26 14.78
C GLU A 134 9.86 2.69 13.91
N ALA A 135 10.18 2.12 12.74
CA ALA A 135 9.18 1.48 11.89
C ALA A 135 8.49 0.31 12.62
N ALA A 136 9.24 -0.52 13.35
CA ALA A 136 8.67 -1.62 14.12
C ALA A 136 7.75 -1.12 15.26
N GLU A 137 8.06 0.00 15.89
CA GLU A 137 7.20 0.64 16.90
C GLU A 137 5.89 1.11 16.28
N VAL A 138 5.94 1.81 15.15
CA VAL A 138 4.75 2.27 14.42
C VAL A 138 3.85 1.10 14.04
N LEU A 139 4.41 -0.03 13.58
CA LEU A 139 3.57 -1.20 13.28
C LEU A 139 2.87 -1.73 14.54
N ARG A 140 3.57 -1.81 15.69
CA ARG A 140 2.94 -2.29 16.94
C ARG A 140 1.77 -1.41 17.37
N GLU A 141 1.88 -0.09 17.18
CA GLU A 141 0.79 0.84 17.42
C GLU A 141 -0.40 0.56 16.49
N ILE A 142 -0.16 0.45 15.18
CA ILE A 142 -1.19 0.10 14.19
C ILE A 142 -1.89 -1.21 14.58
N GLU A 143 -1.14 -2.28 14.86
CA GLU A 143 -1.68 -3.58 15.24
C GLU A 143 -2.49 -3.50 16.55
N SER A 144 -2.05 -2.69 17.52
CA SER A 144 -2.78 -2.50 18.78
C SER A 144 -4.14 -1.84 18.59
N VAL A 145 -4.25 -0.94 17.60
CA VAL A 145 -5.47 -0.19 17.31
C VAL A 145 -6.41 -0.98 16.41
N CYS A 146 -5.91 -1.58 15.33
CA CYS A 146 -6.73 -2.30 14.36
C CYS A 146 -7.04 -3.75 14.76
N GLY A 147 -6.28 -4.34 15.67
CA GLY A 147 -6.46 -5.74 16.10
C GLY A 147 -6.01 -6.79 15.08
N LEU A 148 -5.40 -6.38 13.96
CA LEU A 148 -4.84 -7.27 12.94
C LEU A 148 -3.31 -7.36 13.08
N LYS A 149 -2.72 -8.40 12.47
CA LYS A 149 -1.27 -8.65 12.46
C LYS A 149 -0.70 -8.56 11.06
N ALA A 150 0.44 -7.88 10.90
CA ALA A 150 1.12 -7.86 9.62
C ALA A 150 1.62 -9.24 9.22
N THR A 151 1.51 -9.55 7.93
CA THR A 151 1.97 -10.82 7.35
C THR A 151 3.24 -10.66 6.53
N GLY A 152 3.63 -9.42 6.20
CA GLY A 152 4.88 -9.14 5.50
C GLY A 152 5.22 -7.66 5.41
N VAL A 153 6.50 -7.37 5.15
CA VAL A 153 7.02 -6.03 4.94
C VAL A 153 7.19 -5.77 3.44
N VAL A 154 6.81 -4.57 3.00
CA VAL A 154 7.15 -4.03 1.68
C VAL A 154 8.11 -2.87 1.87
N ASN A 155 9.32 -2.98 1.33
CA ASN A 155 10.26 -1.87 1.33
C ASN A 155 9.95 -0.95 0.16
N ASN A 156 9.29 0.17 0.45
CA ASN A 156 8.97 1.24 -0.50
C ASN A 156 9.81 2.49 -0.23
N SER A 157 11.11 2.31 -0.03
CA SER A 157 12.03 3.42 0.21
C SER A 157 12.30 4.19 -1.08
N HIS A 158 11.73 5.40 -1.18
CA HIS A 158 11.85 6.26 -2.35
C HIS A 158 11.90 7.74 -1.93
N LEU A 159 12.47 8.57 -2.81
CA LEU A 159 12.48 10.04 -2.72
C LEU A 159 11.57 10.68 -3.80
N ARG A 160 10.61 9.90 -4.32
CA ARG A 160 9.73 10.29 -5.45
C ARG A 160 10.58 10.56 -6.68
N ASP A 161 10.52 11.75 -7.28
CA ASP A 161 11.22 12.09 -8.52
C ASP A 161 12.74 12.10 -8.36
N GLU A 162 13.24 12.24 -7.13
CA GLU A 162 14.67 12.20 -6.81
C GLU A 162 15.18 10.77 -6.56
N THR A 163 14.33 9.74 -6.73
CA THR A 163 14.74 8.35 -6.52
C THR A 163 15.74 7.91 -7.59
N THR A 164 16.90 7.43 -7.16
CA THR A 164 17.93 6.84 -8.03
C THR A 164 18.13 5.35 -7.71
N ALA A 165 18.94 4.67 -8.54
CA ALA A 165 19.31 3.28 -8.26
C ALA A 165 20.04 3.14 -6.91
N ASP A 166 20.93 4.09 -6.60
CA ASP A 166 21.66 4.13 -5.32
C ASP A 166 20.71 4.34 -4.13
N THR A 167 19.65 5.15 -4.29
CA THR A 167 18.59 5.29 -3.27
C THR A 167 17.97 3.93 -2.94
N ILE A 168 17.61 3.14 -3.94
CA ILE A 168 17.02 1.81 -3.71
C ILE A 168 18.03 0.87 -3.04
N LEU A 169 19.24 0.77 -3.57
CA LEU A 169 20.28 -0.13 -3.06
C LEU A 169 20.66 0.19 -1.61
N ALA A 170 20.79 1.48 -1.27
CA ALA A 170 21.10 1.92 0.08
C ALA A 170 20.00 1.59 1.09
N ALA A 171 18.75 1.45 0.64
CA ALA A 171 17.61 1.15 1.51
C ALA A 171 17.31 -0.35 1.65
N LEU A 172 18.00 -1.24 0.94
CA LEU A 172 17.78 -2.69 1.08
C LEU A 172 18.03 -3.19 2.51
N PRO A 173 19.13 -2.84 3.20
CA PRO A 173 19.36 -3.31 4.57
C PRO A 173 18.26 -2.89 5.53
N TYR A 174 17.72 -1.68 5.38
CA TYR A 174 16.61 -1.17 6.19
C TYR A 174 15.37 -2.07 6.06
N GLY A 175 14.97 -2.42 4.83
CA GLY A 175 13.82 -3.31 4.59
C GLY A 175 14.02 -4.70 5.20
N HIS A 176 15.21 -5.27 5.06
CA HIS A 176 15.57 -6.56 5.68
C HIS A 176 15.53 -6.50 7.21
N GLU A 177 16.07 -5.44 7.81
CA GLU A 177 16.10 -5.29 9.26
C GLU A 177 14.70 -5.07 9.84
N CYS A 178 13.83 -4.29 9.17
CA CYS A 178 12.42 -4.17 9.53
C CYS A 178 11.74 -5.54 9.56
N ALA A 179 11.86 -6.32 8.48
CA ALA A 179 11.30 -7.66 8.39
C ALA A 179 11.82 -8.59 9.50
N ALA A 180 13.14 -8.57 9.75
CA ALA A 180 13.77 -9.38 10.79
C ALA A 180 13.31 -9.00 12.21
N LEU A 181 13.24 -7.71 12.54
CA LEU A 181 12.78 -7.23 13.85
C LEU A 181 11.32 -7.58 14.13
N LEU A 182 10.50 -7.58 13.08
CA LEU A 182 9.07 -7.90 13.15
C LEU A 182 8.80 -9.40 13.09
N GLY A 183 9.80 -10.22 12.72
CA GLY A 183 9.64 -11.68 12.59
C GLY A 183 8.72 -12.09 11.44
N ILE A 184 8.57 -11.25 10.42
CA ILE A 184 7.72 -11.47 9.24
C ILE A 184 8.54 -11.32 7.95
N PRO A 185 8.15 -11.95 6.83
CA PRO A 185 8.96 -11.92 5.61
C PRO A 185 9.02 -10.54 4.95
N LEU A 186 10.16 -10.23 4.32
CA LEU A 186 10.24 -9.19 3.30
C LEU A 186 9.58 -9.71 2.01
N VAL A 187 8.46 -9.10 1.64
CA VAL A 187 7.63 -9.49 0.49
C VAL A 187 8.25 -9.01 -0.81
N CYS A 188 8.63 -7.74 -0.87
CA CYS A 188 9.31 -7.13 -2.01
C CYS A 188 10.00 -5.82 -1.63
N THR A 189 10.88 -5.37 -2.53
CA THR A 189 11.34 -3.98 -2.57
C THR A 189 10.79 -3.34 -3.84
N THR A 190 10.10 -2.22 -3.70
CA THR A 190 9.57 -1.51 -4.86
C THR A 190 10.68 -0.78 -5.59
N VAL A 191 10.62 -0.75 -6.92
CA VAL A 191 11.54 0.02 -7.74
C VAL A 191 10.76 0.87 -8.74
N PRO A 192 11.08 2.16 -8.94
CA PRO A 192 10.43 2.94 -9.99
C PRO A 192 10.64 2.25 -11.35
N LYS A 193 9.57 2.11 -12.15
CA LYS A 193 9.62 1.36 -13.41
C LYS A 193 10.66 1.88 -14.39
N TYR A 194 10.93 3.19 -14.38
CA TYR A 194 11.98 3.80 -15.22
C TYR A 194 13.41 3.43 -14.79
N LEU A 195 13.60 2.87 -13.60
CA LEU A 195 14.87 2.34 -13.09
C LEU A 195 14.95 0.81 -13.16
N ALA A 196 13.90 0.10 -13.61
CA ALA A 196 13.87 -1.36 -13.57
C ALA A 196 15.09 -1.98 -14.27
N ASP A 197 15.48 -1.43 -15.43
CA ASP A 197 16.64 -1.90 -16.21
C ASP A 197 18.00 -1.61 -15.55
N ALA A 198 18.05 -0.83 -14.48
CA ALA A 198 19.26 -0.55 -13.72
C ALA A 198 19.60 -1.66 -12.69
N PHE A 199 18.65 -2.55 -12.42
CA PHE A 199 18.80 -3.61 -11.42
C PHE A 199 19.02 -4.97 -12.07
N SER A 200 19.84 -5.79 -11.42
CA SER A 200 20.10 -7.17 -11.86
C SER A 200 19.12 -8.13 -11.22
N ASP A 201 18.75 -9.17 -11.97
CA ASP A 201 17.98 -10.31 -11.46
C ASP A 201 18.89 -11.42 -10.90
N THR A 202 20.22 -11.24 -10.92
CA THR A 202 21.18 -12.26 -10.50
C THR A 202 21.63 -12.06 -9.05
N PRO A 203 21.31 -13.00 -8.13
CA PRO A 203 21.74 -12.89 -6.73
C PRO A 203 23.26 -12.77 -6.59
N GLY A 204 23.71 -11.79 -5.80
CA GLY A 204 25.12 -11.53 -5.52
C GLY A 204 25.77 -10.45 -6.41
N GLU A 205 25.06 -9.97 -7.44
CA GLU A 205 25.50 -8.78 -8.19
C GLU A 205 25.26 -7.49 -7.40
N ALA A 206 26.07 -6.47 -7.65
CA ALA A 206 26.01 -5.20 -6.90
C ALA A 206 24.68 -4.44 -7.06
N SER A 207 24.03 -4.60 -8.20
CA SER A 207 22.72 -4.00 -8.50
C SER A 207 21.56 -4.96 -8.27
N PHE A 208 21.78 -6.10 -7.61
CA PHE A 208 20.72 -7.06 -7.34
C PHE A 208 19.74 -6.53 -6.29
N VAL A 209 18.45 -6.59 -6.60
CA VAL A 209 17.37 -6.26 -5.68
C VAL A 209 16.50 -7.50 -5.49
N GLU A 210 16.55 -8.10 -4.29
CA GLU A 210 15.71 -9.25 -3.98
C GLU A 210 14.22 -8.89 -4.10
N LYS A 211 13.49 -9.69 -4.90
CA LYS A 211 12.05 -9.51 -5.13
C LYS A 211 11.70 -8.07 -5.53
N ALA A 212 12.45 -7.52 -6.50
CA ALA A 212 12.14 -6.22 -7.07
C ALA A 212 10.70 -6.20 -7.60
N TYR A 213 9.93 -5.18 -7.21
CA TYR A 213 8.57 -4.96 -7.66
C TYR A 213 8.49 -3.60 -8.40
N PRO A 214 8.47 -3.60 -9.74
CA PRO A 214 8.40 -2.37 -10.51
C PRO A 214 7.09 -1.61 -10.27
N VAL A 215 7.17 -0.32 -9.95
CA VAL A 215 6.00 0.54 -9.72
C VAL A 215 6.00 1.74 -10.66
N LEU A 216 4.81 2.07 -11.18
CA LEU A 216 4.53 3.34 -11.83
C LEU A 216 4.06 4.37 -10.80
N ILE A 217 4.35 5.64 -11.05
CA ILE A 217 3.81 6.75 -10.24
C ILE A 217 2.45 7.12 -10.84
N HIS A 218 1.38 6.63 -10.22
CA HIS A 218 0.00 6.98 -10.56
C HIS A 218 -0.50 8.16 -9.72
N VAL A 219 -0.10 8.18 -8.45
CA VAL A 219 -0.61 9.13 -7.47
C VAL A 219 0.25 10.40 -7.49
N ARG A 220 -0.23 11.42 -8.19
CA ARG A 220 0.40 12.72 -8.41
C ARG A 220 0.01 13.74 -7.35
N THR A 221 0.81 14.79 -7.26
CA THR A 221 0.53 15.97 -6.45
C THR A 221 -0.53 16.85 -7.12
N PRO A 222 -1.37 17.56 -6.36
CA PRO A 222 -2.43 18.40 -6.94
C PRO A 222 -1.95 19.51 -7.90
N TRP A 223 -0.67 19.88 -7.84
CA TRP A 223 -0.07 20.91 -8.70
C TRP A 223 0.57 20.34 -9.97
N GLU A 224 0.65 19.02 -10.13
CA GLU A 224 1.08 18.36 -11.37
C GLU A 224 -0.06 18.23 -12.40
N ASP A 225 -1.30 18.42 -11.98
CA ASP A 225 -2.50 18.38 -12.85
C ASP A 225 -2.83 19.74 -13.52
N HIS A 226 -1.98 20.75 -13.32
CA HIS A 226 -2.09 22.06 -13.96
C HIS A 226 -0.81 22.40 -14.73
N PRO A 227 -0.78 22.25 -16.06
CA PRO A 227 0.30 22.80 -16.89
C PRO A 227 0.27 24.33 -16.95
#